data_AF-A0A3L6PIX9-F1
#
_entry.id   AF-A0A3L6PIX9-F1
#
_cell.length_a   1.000
_cell.length_b   1.000
_cell.length_c   1.000
_cell.angle_alpha   90.00
_cell.angle_beta   90.00
_cell.angle_gamma   90.00
#
_symmetry.space_group_name_H-M   'P 1'
#
loop_
_entity.id
_entity.type
_entity.pdbx_description
1 polymer ?
#
loop_
_entity_poly.entity_id
_entity_poly.type
_entity_poly.pdbx_seq_one_letter_code
_entity_poly.pdbx_strand_id
1 'polypeptide(L)'
;MTGCSTASDRTGHGPSFCVEGCFRRRSCKIRNSDGEEVARITRKKAEAAASSLMLGDDVFSLMIQPNVDCTMIMAFIVVLDRICWRSFTPMICSS
;
A
#
# COMPACT_ATOMS: atom_id res chain seq x y z
N MET A 1 0.74 14.34 -11.03
CA MET A 1 1.14 12.93 -11.14
C MET A 1 0.23 12.11 -10.24
N THR A 2 -0.77 11.33 -10.66
CA THR A 2 -1.53 11.16 -11.90
C THR A 2 -2.87 10.64 -11.38
N GLY A 3 -3.96 11.32 -11.70
CA GLY A 3 -5.30 10.96 -11.23
C GLY A 3 -5.76 9.66 -11.86
N CYS A 4 -6.29 8.76 -11.06
CA CYS A 4 -7.11 7.66 -11.54
C CYS A 4 -8.48 8.24 -11.94
N SER A 5 -8.61 8.64 -13.20
CA SER A 5 -9.91 8.83 -13.84
C SER A 5 -10.10 7.70 -14.84
N THR A 6 -11.03 6.80 -14.57
CA THR A 6 -11.79 6.17 -15.65
C THR A 6 -13.26 6.23 -15.28
N ALA A 7 -13.97 7.01 -16.09
CA ALA A 7 -15.41 7.13 -16.09
C ALA A 7 -16.03 5.79 -16.52
N SER A 8 -17.24 5.57 -15.99
CA SER A 8 -18.17 4.53 -16.41
C SER A 8 -18.26 4.41 -17.94
N ASP A 9 -17.78 3.31 -18.50
CA ASP A 9 -18.39 2.69 -19.68
C ASP A 9 -18.20 1.18 -19.65
N ARG A 10 -19.31 0.45 -19.60
CA ARG A 10 -19.36 -1.00 -19.36
C ARG A 10 -19.09 -1.75 -20.66
N THR A 11 -17.85 -2.18 -20.88
CA THR A 11 -17.43 -3.44 -21.57
C THR A 11 -15.90 -3.47 -21.72
N GLY A 12 -15.17 -3.79 -20.64
CA GLY A 12 -13.72 -3.99 -20.68
C GLY A 12 -13.22 -4.50 -19.34
N HIS A 13 -12.55 -5.66 -19.32
CA HIS A 13 -12.11 -6.36 -18.11
C HIS A 13 -11.04 -5.55 -17.35
N GLY A 14 -11.48 -4.65 -16.47
CA GLY A 14 -10.61 -3.96 -15.52
C GLY A 14 -10.04 -4.94 -14.47
N PRO A 15 -8.96 -4.57 -13.78
CA PRO A 15 -8.41 -5.40 -12.72
C PRO A 15 -9.40 -5.54 -11.56
N SER A 16 -9.51 -6.75 -11.00
CA SER A 16 -10.35 -7.00 -9.82
C SER A 16 -9.88 -6.24 -8.57
N PHE A 17 -8.59 -5.87 -8.54
CA PHE A 17 -7.99 -5.07 -7.48
C PHE A 17 -6.98 -4.06 -8.03
N CYS A 18 -6.93 -2.89 -7.40
CA CYS A 18 -5.93 -1.87 -7.65
C CYS A 18 -5.22 -1.51 -6.34
N VAL A 19 -3.89 -1.36 -6.40
CA VAL A 19 -3.09 -0.87 -5.27
C VAL A 19 -2.64 0.56 -5.56
N GLU A 20 -2.96 1.47 -4.66
CA GLU A 20 -2.59 2.88 -4.72
C GLU A 20 -1.61 3.23 -3.59
N GLY A 21 -0.90 4.36 -3.74
CA GLY A 21 -0.01 4.89 -2.70
C GLY A 21 1.42 4.35 -2.77
N CYS A 22 2.12 4.36 -1.63
CA CYS A 22 3.53 3.99 -1.56
C CYS A 22 3.80 3.02 -0.41
N PHE A 23 4.31 1.82 -0.75
CA PHE A 23 4.57 0.77 0.22
C PHE A 23 5.68 1.18 1.20
N ARG A 24 6.76 1.81 0.71
CA ARG A 24 7.85 2.33 1.56
C ARG A 24 7.36 3.40 2.55
N ARG A 25 6.42 4.25 2.14
CA ARG A 25 5.82 5.26 3.04
C ARG A 25 4.72 4.67 3.94
N ARG A 26 4.40 3.38 3.79
CA ARG A 26 3.31 2.67 4.48
C ARG A 26 2.00 3.45 4.35
N SER A 27 1.67 3.82 3.11
CA SER A 27 0.47 4.60 2.78
C SER A 27 -0.35 3.95 1.66
N CYS A 28 -0.22 2.63 1.51
CA CYS A 28 -0.93 1.89 0.47
C CYS A 28 -2.41 1.71 0.79
N LYS A 29 -3.22 1.73 -0.26
CA LYS A 29 -4.64 1.38 -0.23
C LYS A 29 -4.89 0.33 -1.30
N ILE A 30 -5.62 -0.71 -0.95
CA ILE A 30 -6.05 -1.75 -1.90
C ILE A 30 -7.53 -1.55 -2.13
N ARG A 31 -7.92 -1.39 -3.39
CA ARG A 31 -9.30 -1.17 -3.81
C ARG A 31 -9.80 -2.35 -4.64
N ASN A 32 -11.07 -2.71 -4.52
CA ASN A 32 -11.72 -3.69 -5.40
C ASN A 32 -12.11 -3.06 -6.76
N SER A 33 -12.73 -3.86 -7.63
CA SER A 33 -13.24 -3.41 -8.94
C SER A 33 -14.32 -2.33 -8.84
N ASP A 34 -15.07 -2.31 -7.74
CA ASP A 34 -16.08 -1.29 -7.45
C ASP A 34 -15.46 0.03 -6.96
N GLY A 35 -14.13 0.05 -6.81
CA GLY A 35 -13.40 1.19 -6.33
C GLY A 35 -13.56 1.40 -4.83
N GLU A 36 -13.94 0.40 -4.05
CA GLU A 36 -14.04 0.46 -2.58
C GLU A 36 -12.71 0.08 -1.92
N GLU A 37 -12.33 0.76 -0.84
CA GLU A 37 -11.11 0.44 -0.09
C GLU A 37 -11.31 -0.83 0.76
N VAL A 38 -10.67 -1.93 0.36
CA VAL A 38 -10.78 -3.24 1.02
C VAL A 38 -9.66 -3.50 2.03
N ALA A 39 -8.52 -2.83 1.86
CA ALA A 39 -7.44 -2.87 2.83
C ALA A 39 -6.57 -1.62 2.80
N ARG A 40 -5.93 -1.30 3.93
CA ARG A 40 -5.05 -0.14 4.08
C ARG A 40 -3.84 -0.46 4.92
N ILE A 41 -2.68 -0.01 4.42
CA ILE A 41 -1.40 -0.06 5.13
C ILE A 41 -1.14 1.33 5.72
N THR A 42 -0.80 1.38 7.01
CA THR A 42 -0.42 2.61 7.72
C THR A 42 0.86 2.40 8.54
N ARG A 43 1.61 3.48 8.77
CA ARG A 43 2.75 3.43 9.69
C ARG A 43 2.28 3.06 11.09
N LYS A 44 2.93 2.06 11.70
CA LYS A 44 2.72 1.76 13.13
C LYS A 44 3.54 2.73 13.97
N LYS A 45 2.88 3.42 14.89
CA LYS A 45 3.54 4.25 15.90
C LYS A 45 3.67 3.42 17.18
N ALA A 46 4.86 3.37 17.77
CA ALA A 46 5.01 2.91 19.13
C ALA A 46 4.70 4.09 20.06
N GLU A 47 3.67 3.94 20.89
CA GLU A 47 3.42 4.83 22.01
C GLU A 47 4.45 4.47 23.10
N ALA A 48 5.60 5.15 23.11
CA ALA A 48 6.48 5.17 24.27
C ALA A 48 6.25 6.51 24.99
N ALA A 49 6.13 6.48 26.31
CA ALA A 49 5.52 7.47 27.21
C ALA A 49 5.99 8.96 27.13
N ALA A 50 6.84 9.34 26.16
CA ALA A 50 7.21 10.74 25.90
C ALA A 50 7.62 11.03 24.43
N SER A 51 7.62 10.05 23.52
CA SER A 51 7.96 10.29 22.11
C SER A 51 7.36 9.22 21.18
N SER A 52 6.78 9.65 20.06
CA SER A 52 6.35 8.73 19.02
C SER A 52 7.58 8.21 18.27
N LEU A 53 8.14 7.08 18.71
CA LEU A 53 9.20 6.43 17.95
C LEU A 53 8.56 5.74 16.74
N MET A 54 9.05 6.06 15.55
CA MET A 54 8.74 5.25 14.36
C MET A 54 9.45 3.90 14.56
N LEU A 55 8.68 2.82 14.56
CA LEU A 55 9.26 1.47 14.49
C LEU A 55 10.01 1.32 13.16
N GLY A 56 10.91 0.34 13.07
CA GLY A 56 11.63 0.04 11.82
C GLY A 56 10.66 -0.12 10.64
N ASP A 57 11.15 0.15 9.43
CA ASP A 57 10.27 0.25 8.25
C ASP A 57 9.47 -1.02 7.98
N ASP A 58 9.91 -2.19 8.44
CA ASP A 58 9.21 -3.48 8.31
C ASP A 58 7.96 -3.60 9.20
N VAL A 59 7.79 -2.68 10.15
CA VAL A 59 6.68 -2.69 11.10
C VAL A 59 5.60 -1.72 10.67
N PHE A 60 4.44 -2.24 10.31
CA PHE A 60 3.28 -1.46 9.88
C PHE A 60 1.98 -2.02 10.45
N SER A 61 0.92 -1.21 10.36
CA SER A 61 -0.44 -1.60 10.67
C SER A 61 -1.19 -1.91 9.37
N LEU A 62 -1.96 -2.99 9.39
CA LEU A 62 -2.82 -3.41 8.29
C LEU A 62 -4.27 -3.43 8.78
N MET A 63 -5.13 -2.67 8.10
CA MET A 63 -6.58 -2.76 8.25
C MET A 63 -7.14 -3.51 7.04
N ILE A 64 -8.02 -4.49 7.28
CA ILE A 64 -8.74 -5.24 6.24
C ILE A 64 -10.23 -5.09 6.54
N GLN A 65 -11.05 -4.80 5.53
CA GLN A 65 -12.50 -4.74 5.69
C GLN A 65 -13.06 -6.13 6.00
N PRO A 66 -14.18 -6.22 6.75
CA PRO A 66 -14.88 -7.47 6.96
C PRO A 66 -15.21 -8.16 5.62
N ASN A 67 -15.20 -9.48 5.59
CA ASN A 67 -15.53 -10.31 4.41
C ASN A 67 -14.53 -10.22 3.24
N VAL A 68 -13.35 -9.66 3.44
CA VAL A 68 -12.25 -9.67 2.47
C VAL A 68 -11.32 -10.83 2.77
N ASP A 69 -10.85 -11.55 1.74
CA ASP A 69 -9.88 -12.62 1.92
C ASP A 69 -8.52 -12.08 2.36
N CYS A 70 -8.20 -12.28 3.65
CA CYS A 70 -6.93 -11.90 4.24
C CYS A 70 -5.72 -12.51 3.51
N THR A 71 -5.86 -13.72 2.95
CA THR A 71 -4.79 -14.40 2.23
C THR A 71 -4.42 -13.64 0.96
N MET A 72 -5.43 -13.17 0.22
CA MET A 72 -5.24 -12.37 -0.98
C MET A 72 -4.58 -11.02 -0.65
N ILE A 73 -5.02 -10.36 0.43
CA ILE A 73 -4.40 -9.10 0.89
C ILE A 73 -2.93 -9.31 1.29
N MET A 74 -2.63 -10.39 2.02
CA MET A 74 -1.25 -10.74 2.38
C MET A 74 -0.40 -11.06 1.15
N ALA A 75 -0.96 -11.71 0.13
CA ALA A 75 -0.25 -11.96 -1.13
C ALA A 75 0.16 -10.64 -1.80
N PHE A 76 -0.71 -9.63 -1.84
CA PHE A 76 -0.33 -8.31 -2.33
C PHE A 76 0.81 -7.69 -1.51
N ILE A 77 0.75 -7.77 -0.18
CA ILE A 77 1.80 -7.25 0.70
C ILE A 77 3.14 -7.93 0.42
N VAL A 78 3.17 -9.25 0.27
CA VAL A 78 4.40 -10.01 -0.04
C VAL A 78 4.97 -9.60 -1.40
N VAL A 79 4.11 -9.42 -2.41
CA VAL A 79 4.55 -8.96 -3.74
C VAL A 79 5.10 -7.54 -3.65
N LEU A 80 4.37 -6.62 -3.00
CA LEU A 80 4.78 -5.23 -2.81
C LEU A 80 6.11 -5.14 -2.06
N ASP A 81 6.30 -5.96 -1.03
CA ASP A 81 7.54 -6.05 -0.27
C ASP A 81 8.71 -6.43 -1.18
N ARG A 82 8.58 -7.52 -1.94
CA ARG A 82 9.63 -7.99 -2.85
C ARG A 82 10.00 -6.99 -3.95
N ILE A 83 9.02 -6.29 -4.52
CA ILE A 83 9.27 -5.35 -5.63
C ILE A 83 9.71 -3.96 -5.15
N CYS A 84 9.32 -3.55 -3.94
CA CYS A 84 9.68 -2.25 -3.37
C CYS A 84 10.97 -2.28 -2.54
N TRP A 85 11.48 -3.46 -2.15
CA TRP A 85 12.71 -3.62 -1.36
C TRP A 85 13.97 -3.13 -2.09
N ARG A 86 13.96 -3.08 -3.43
CA ARG A 86 15.09 -2.53 -4.19
C ARG A 86 15.05 -1.01 -4.19
N SER A 87 15.83 -0.42 -3.29
CA SER A 87 16.30 0.96 -3.41
C SER A 87 17.05 1.12 -4.74
N PHE A 88 16.39 1.61 -5.79
CA PHE A 88 17.10 2.40 -6.78
C PHE A 88 17.37 3.76 -6.14
N THR A 89 18.38 3.82 -5.27
CA THR A 89 19.03 5.09 -4.95
C THR A 89 20.04 5.32 -6.07
N PRO A 90 19.77 6.19 -7.07
CA PRO A 90 20.89 6.70 -7.84
C PRO A 90 21.81 7.37 -6.82
N MET A 91 23.07 6.92 -6.76
CA MET A 91 24.11 7.70 -6.11
C MET A 91 24.15 9.04 -6.86
N ILE A 92 23.46 10.05 -6.33
CA ILE A 92 23.73 11.42 -6.72
C ILE A 92 25.04 11.77 -6.04
N CYS A 93 26.12 11.69 -6.80
CA CYS A 93 27.42 12.22 -6.40
C CYS A 93 27.24 13.69 -6.03
N SER A 94 27.47 14.05 -4.78
CA SER A 94 27.67 15.45 -4.41
C SER A 94 28.95 15.93 -5.08
N SER A 95 28.83 16.93 -5.95
CA SER A 95 29.95 17.72 -6.49
C SER A 95 30.55 18.65 -5.44
#